data_AF-A0A7H9AKW1-F1
#
_entry.id   AF-A0A7H9AKW1-F1
#
_cell.length_a   1.000
_cell.length_b   1.000
_cell.length_c   1.000
_cell.angle_alpha   90.00
_cell.angle_beta   90.00
_cell.angle_gamma   90.00
#
_symmetry.space_group_name_H-M   'P 1'
#
loop_
_entity.id
_entity.type
_entity.pdbx_description
1 polymer ?
#
loop_
_entity_poly.entity_id
_entity_poly.type
_entity_poly.pdbx_seq_one_letter_code
_entity_poly.pdbx_strand_id
1 'polypeptide(L)'
;MTVVRIRKVIVCSFLICSTFHLNAQPDNFKTQRTKMALYNVGVNALFGGVGSLINKKADETNFKTFINGFYKGAIGGTVSHVGLSMSHLIESKQNISYAWPARFVNAIGSSIVQNAAENNRMFERLHFNLYAARLEYFPYQKRFNARLFTSSIYGIAVVGSGSRFDLNTSLKSGVLFFESDGRFENALGSGRATGQVSSIGMQSDIQGDLFYKVFAEEVAHIQQYDRKVGGNAFAVKLDANWKRNSKFYKNTSKYIYFDLNGPLFFIAYAIEEGGKCNFFEQEAVNYANRIVNPCN
;
A
#
# COMPACT_ATOMS: atom_id res chain seq x y z
N MET A 1 -27.26 -15.67 -13.25
CA MET A 1 -26.09 -16.57 -13.50
C MET A 1 -24.71 -15.90 -13.31
N THR A 2 -24.61 -14.57 -13.32
CA THR A 2 -23.33 -13.82 -13.28
C THR A 2 -22.68 -13.73 -11.89
N VAL A 3 -23.47 -13.76 -10.81
CA VAL A 3 -22.98 -13.60 -9.42
C VAL A 3 -22.18 -14.82 -8.93
N VAL A 4 -22.51 -16.02 -9.40
CA VAL A 4 -21.84 -17.28 -9.01
C VAL A 4 -20.44 -17.40 -9.65
N ARG A 5 -20.25 -16.86 -10.86
CA ARG A 5 -18.92 -16.85 -11.54
C ARG A 5 -17.95 -15.85 -10.89
N ILE A 6 -18.44 -14.70 -10.42
CA ILE A 6 -17.62 -13.68 -9.75
C ILE A 6 -17.09 -14.21 -8.40
N ARG A 7 -17.92 -14.94 -7.63
CA ARG A 7 -17.48 -15.58 -6.38
C ARG A 7 -16.33 -16.58 -6.59
N LYS A 8 -16.37 -17.40 -7.64
CA LYS A 8 -15.31 -18.38 -7.92
C LYS A 8 -13.98 -17.74 -8.34
N VAL A 9 -14.02 -16.65 -9.10
CA VAL A 9 -12.80 -15.94 -9.54
C VAL A 9 -12.13 -15.20 -8.38
N ILE A 10 -12.90 -14.53 -7.51
CA ILE A 10 -12.36 -13.85 -6.32
C ILE A 10 -11.70 -14.87 -5.38
N VAL A 11 -12.36 -16.01 -5.15
CA VAL A 11 -11.82 -17.08 -4.29
C VAL A 11 -10.54 -17.69 -4.88
N CYS A 12 -10.46 -17.90 -6.20
CA CYS A 12 -9.22 -18.40 -6.84
C CYS A 12 -8.06 -17.39 -6.78
N SER A 13 -8.31 -16.09 -6.97
CA SER A 13 -7.25 -15.07 -6.87
C SER A 13 -6.75 -14.89 -5.42
N PHE A 14 -7.63 -15.06 -4.43
CA PHE A 14 -7.25 -15.08 -3.02
C PHE A 14 -6.48 -16.35 -2.66
N LEU A 15 -6.91 -17.52 -3.16
CA LEU A 15 -6.26 -18.82 -2.94
C LEU A 15 -4.85 -18.89 -3.53
N ILE A 16 -4.61 -18.27 -4.69
CA ILE A 16 -3.27 -18.21 -5.31
C ILE A 16 -2.31 -17.34 -4.50
N CYS A 17 -2.79 -16.35 -3.73
CA CYS A 17 -1.94 -15.58 -2.83
C CYS A 17 -1.57 -16.36 -1.55
N SER A 18 -2.43 -17.25 -1.07
CA SER A 18 -2.19 -18.04 0.15
C SER A 18 -1.32 -19.30 -0.06
N THR A 19 -1.06 -19.74 -1.29
CA THR A 19 -0.27 -20.97 -1.54
C THR A 19 1.24 -20.72 -1.67
N PHE A 20 1.71 -19.49 -1.49
CA PHE A 20 3.15 -19.20 -1.42
C PHE A 20 3.62 -19.13 0.04
N HIS A 21 3.32 -20.14 0.85
CA HIS A 21 4.15 -20.43 2.02
C HIS A 21 5.53 -20.86 1.53
N LEU A 22 6.39 -19.88 1.27
CA LEU A 22 7.82 -20.08 1.03
C LEU A 22 8.45 -20.53 2.36
N ASN A 23 8.28 -21.81 2.69
CA ASN A 23 8.75 -22.48 3.91
C ASN A 23 10.28 -22.68 3.98
N ALA A 24 11.05 -21.72 3.46
CA ALA A 24 12.48 -21.60 3.71
C ALA A 24 12.87 -20.12 3.57
N GLN A 25 13.12 -19.48 4.71
CA GLN A 25 13.83 -18.20 4.76
C GLN A 25 15.15 -18.39 4.02
N PRO A 26 15.42 -17.68 2.93
CA PRO A 26 16.69 -17.83 2.22
C PRO A 26 17.83 -17.39 3.13
N ASP A 27 18.91 -18.16 3.19
CA ASP A 27 20.10 -17.83 4.00
C ASP A 27 20.84 -16.57 3.51
N ASN A 28 20.46 -16.02 2.34
CA ASN A 28 21.08 -14.85 1.73
C ASN A 28 20.04 -13.79 1.32
N PHE A 29 20.30 -12.56 1.74
CA PHE A 29 19.59 -11.34 1.39
C PHE A 29 19.26 -11.23 -0.10
N LYS A 30 20.21 -11.50 -1.00
CA LYS A 30 19.98 -11.36 -2.46
C LYS A 30 18.88 -12.28 -2.96
N THR A 31 18.83 -13.51 -2.46
CA THR A 31 17.81 -14.50 -2.83
C THR A 31 16.45 -14.09 -2.28
N GLN A 32 16.39 -13.66 -1.01
CA GLN A 32 15.16 -13.15 -0.39
C GLN A 32 14.64 -11.92 -1.13
N ARG A 33 15.52 -10.99 -1.48
CA ARG A 33 15.23 -9.78 -2.24
C ARG A 33 14.58 -10.09 -3.58
N THR A 34 15.18 -11.00 -4.35
CA THR A 34 14.65 -11.41 -5.66
C THR A 34 13.28 -12.07 -5.52
N LYS A 35 13.09 -12.95 -4.52
CA LYS A 35 11.78 -13.57 -4.25
C LYS A 35 10.72 -12.51 -3.93
N MET A 36 11.01 -11.55 -3.05
CA MET A 36 10.09 -10.46 -2.73
C MET A 36 9.82 -9.56 -3.93
N ALA A 37 10.82 -9.26 -4.77
CA ALA A 37 10.63 -8.49 -5.99
C ALA A 37 9.67 -9.20 -6.96
N LEU A 38 9.90 -10.50 -7.21
CA LEU A 38 9.03 -11.32 -8.06
C LEU A 38 7.61 -11.42 -7.51
N TYR A 39 7.48 -11.62 -6.19
CA TYR A 39 6.18 -11.64 -5.51
C TYR A 39 5.46 -10.31 -5.72
N ASN A 40 6.13 -9.19 -5.45
CA ASN A 40 5.56 -7.86 -5.58
C ASN A 40 5.10 -7.53 -7.00
N VAL A 41 5.92 -7.83 -8.00
CA VAL A 41 5.56 -7.63 -9.41
C VAL A 41 4.44 -8.57 -9.81
N GLY A 42 4.53 -9.85 -9.46
CA GLY A 42 3.57 -10.88 -9.81
C GLY A 42 2.18 -10.65 -9.20
N VAL A 43 2.10 -10.32 -7.91
CA VAL A 43 0.84 -10.02 -7.23
C VAL A 43 0.17 -8.78 -7.83
N ASN A 44 0.92 -7.72 -8.12
CA ASN A 44 0.37 -6.53 -8.78
C ASN A 44 -0.07 -6.80 -10.23
N ALA A 45 0.64 -7.67 -10.95
CA ALA A 45 0.21 -8.16 -12.25
C ALA A 45 -1.13 -8.91 -12.17
N LEU A 46 -1.26 -9.82 -11.19
CA LEU A 46 -2.53 -10.53 -10.95
C LEU A 46 -3.67 -9.59 -10.56
N PHE A 47 -3.45 -8.63 -9.66
CA PHE A 47 -4.46 -7.61 -9.34
C PHE A 47 -4.88 -6.82 -10.59
N GLY A 48 -3.93 -6.41 -11.42
CA GLY A 48 -4.21 -5.73 -12.69
C GLY A 48 -5.05 -6.57 -13.64
N GLY A 49 -4.68 -7.84 -13.87
CA GLY A 49 -5.37 -8.73 -14.81
C GLY A 49 -6.74 -9.20 -14.33
N VAL A 50 -6.87 -9.60 -13.05
CA VAL A 50 -8.15 -10.04 -12.47
C VAL A 50 -9.09 -8.84 -12.31
N GLY A 51 -8.57 -7.71 -11.83
CA GLY A 51 -9.33 -6.47 -11.74
C GLY A 51 -9.86 -6.04 -13.10
N SER A 52 -9.01 -6.05 -14.14
CA SER A 52 -9.44 -5.64 -15.48
C SER A 52 -10.56 -6.52 -16.03
N LEU A 53 -10.52 -7.84 -15.79
CA LEU A 53 -11.61 -8.75 -16.16
C LEU A 53 -12.92 -8.41 -15.46
N ILE A 54 -12.87 -8.05 -14.17
CA ILE A 54 -14.06 -7.67 -13.40
C ILE A 54 -14.64 -6.36 -13.90
N ASN A 55 -13.78 -5.40 -14.29
CA ASN A 55 -14.15 -4.08 -14.79
C ASN A 55 -14.23 -3.99 -16.33
N LYS A 56 -14.18 -5.12 -17.03
CA LYS A 56 -14.23 -5.19 -18.49
C LYS A 56 -15.54 -4.62 -19.04
N LYS A 57 -15.48 -4.07 -20.25
CA LYS A 57 -16.65 -3.68 -21.03
C LYS A 57 -17.31 -4.90 -21.69
N ALA A 58 -18.56 -4.76 -22.10
CA ALA A 58 -19.37 -5.86 -22.62
C ALA A 58 -18.81 -6.44 -23.93
N ASP A 59 -18.20 -5.60 -24.75
CA ASP A 59 -17.61 -5.87 -26.06
C ASP A 59 -16.16 -6.41 -26.00
N GLU A 60 -15.51 -6.39 -24.84
CA GLU A 60 -14.11 -6.78 -24.70
C GLU A 60 -13.94 -8.30 -24.47
N THR A 61 -12.94 -8.88 -25.16
CA THR A 61 -12.57 -10.30 -24.99
C THR A 61 -11.82 -10.52 -23.68
N ASN A 62 -12.17 -11.60 -22.96
CA ASN A 62 -11.63 -11.87 -21.63
C ASN A 62 -10.10 -12.00 -21.65
N PHE A 63 -9.54 -12.82 -22.55
CA PHE A 63 -8.10 -13.06 -22.58
C PHE A 63 -7.29 -11.79 -22.86
N LYS A 64 -7.69 -11.00 -23.87
CA LYS A 64 -7.05 -9.72 -24.19
C LYS A 64 -7.12 -8.74 -23.01
N THR A 65 -8.27 -8.68 -22.34
CA THR A 65 -8.48 -7.78 -21.20
C THR A 65 -7.61 -8.18 -20.01
N PHE A 66 -7.54 -9.48 -19.71
CA PHE A 66 -6.67 -10.02 -18.66
C PHE A 66 -5.21 -9.70 -18.94
N ILE A 67 -4.69 -10.04 -20.14
CA ILE A 67 -3.29 -9.83 -20.50
C ILE A 67 -2.92 -8.36 -20.47
N ASN A 68 -3.80 -7.48 -20.96
CA ASN A 68 -3.60 -6.03 -20.90
C ASN A 68 -3.53 -5.52 -19.45
N GLY A 69 -4.44 -5.97 -18.59
CA GLY A 69 -4.43 -5.64 -17.16
C GLY A 69 -3.20 -6.20 -16.46
N PHE A 70 -2.81 -7.44 -16.77
CA PHE A 70 -1.67 -8.13 -16.18
C PHE A 70 -0.36 -7.42 -16.51
N TYR A 71 -0.14 -7.09 -17.77
CA TYR A 71 1.05 -6.37 -18.23
C TYR A 71 1.17 -4.99 -17.57
N LYS A 72 0.08 -4.21 -17.54
CA LYS A 72 0.05 -2.91 -16.85
C LYS A 72 0.30 -3.05 -15.35
N GLY A 73 -0.32 -4.06 -14.73
CA GLY A 73 -0.14 -4.39 -13.32
C GLY A 73 1.31 -4.75 -13.00
N ALA A 74 1.98 -5.50 -13.86
CA ALA A 74 3.40 -5.83 -13.73
C ALA A 74 4.28 -4.58 -13.79
N ILE A 75 4.04 -3.67 -14.75
CA ILE A 75 4.76 -2.38 -14.85
C ILE A 75 4.57 -1.57 -13.56
N GLY A 76 3.33 -1.40 -13.11
CA GLY A 76 3.02 -0.67 -11.89
C GLY A 76 3.64 -1.31 -10.65
N GLY A 77 3.66 -2.65 -10.59
CA GLY A 77 4.32 -3.42 -9.54
C GLY A 77 5.83 -3.18 -9.51
N THR A 78 6.49 -3.18 -10.67
CA THR A 78 7.93 -2.89 -10.79
C THR A 78 8.26 -1.48 -10.34
N VAL A 79 7.50 -0.47 -10.79
CA VAL A 79 7.70 0.92 -10.37
C VAL A 79 7.49 1.08 -8.86
N SER A 80 6.44 0.45 -8.30
CA SER A 80 6.18 0.48 -6.85
C SER A 80 7.31 -0.18 -6.06
N HIS A 81 7.84 -1.30 -6.55
CA HIS A 81 8.97 -2.00 -5.97
C HIS A 81 10.23 -1.13 -5.92
N VAL A 82 10.52 -0.35 -6.98
CA VAL A 82 11.60 0.62 -6.97
C VAL A 82 11.37 1.66 -5.87
N GLY A 83 10.16 2.21 -5.77
CA GLY A 83 9.80 3.15 -4.71
C GLY A 83 9.99 2.59 -3.31
N LEU A 84 9.58 1.34 -3.07
CA LEU A 84 9.82 0.64 -1.81
C LEU A 84 11.32 0.46 -1.55
N SER A 85 12.11 0.15 -2.57
CA SER A 85 13.57 -0.02 -2.46
C SER A 85 14.30 1.28 -2.10
N MET A 86 13.70 2.44 -2.38
CA MET A 86 14.27 3.74 -2.07
C MET A 86 14.14 4.11 -0.60
N SER A 87 13.30 3.42 0.19
CA SER A 87 13.20 3.62 1.64
C SER A 87 14.57 3.49 2.34
N HIS A 88 15.43 2.57 1.89
CA HIS A 88 16.81 2.41 2.38
C HIS A 88 17.69 3.67 2.28
N LEU A 89 17.34 4.62 1.40
CA LEU A 89 18.09 5.88 1.33
C LEU A 89 17.93 6.71 2.61
N ILE A 90 16.86 6.49 3.38
CA ILE A 90 16.67 7.14 4.69
C ILE A 90 17.75 6.69 5.67
N GLU A 91 17.96 5.38 5.81
CA GLU A 91 18.98 4.78 6.68
C GLU A 91 20.38 5.09 6.16
N SER A 92 20.69 4.71 4.93
CA SER A 92 22.06 4.80 4.38
C SER A 92 22.59 6.23 4.18
N LYS A 93 21.69 7.22 4.08
CA LYS A 93 22.06 8.65 4.00
C LYS A 93 21.73 9.43 5.26
N GLN A 94 21.18 8.76 6.27
CA GLN A 94 20.73 9.38 7.53
C GLN A 94 19.88 10.63 7.28
N ASN A 95 18.93 10.52 6.35
CA ASN A 95 18.11 11.65 5.93
C ASN A 95 16.68 11.22 5.59
N ILE A 96 15.76 11.53 6.50
CA ILE A 96 14.32 11.24 6.38
C ILE A 96 13.67 11.89 5.15
N SER A 97 14.30 12.90 4.54
CA SER A 97 13.78 13.55 3.33
C SER A 97 13.73 12.61 2.13
N TYR A 98 14.52 11.52 2.15
CA TYR A 98 14.41 10.47 1.13
C TYR A 98 13.08 9.69 1.17
N ALA A 99 12.25 9.88 2.20
CA ALA A 99 10.88 9.39 2.20
C ALA A 99 10.04 9.99 1.05
N TRP A 100 10.27 11.26 0.67
CA TRP A 100 9.56 11.90 -0.44
C TRP A 100 9.71 11.17 -1.77
N PRO A 101 10.94 11.01 -2.33
CA PRO A 101 11.11 10.33 -3.60
C PRO A 101 10.69 8.86 -3.52
N ALA A 102 10.93 8.17 -2.40
CA ALA A 102 10.48 6.79 -2.20
C ALA A 102 8.95 6.68 -2.33
N ARG A 103 8.20 7.53 -1.60
CA ARG A 103 6.74 7.53 -1.61
C ARG A 103 6.17 7.99 -2.95
N PHE A 104 6.78 8.97 -3.61
CA PHE A 104 6.34 9.45 -4.92
C PHE A 104 6.45 8.38 -6.00
N VAL A 105 7.59 7.69 -6.08
CA VAL A 105 7.78 6.59 -7.03
C VAL A 105 6.81 5.43 -6.71
N ASN A 106 6.62 5.11 -5.43
CA ASN A 106 5.63 4.12 -5.01
C ASN A 106 4.19 4.49 -5.43
N ALA A 107 3.83 5.77 -5.28
CA ALA A 107 2.51 6.28 -5.62
C ALA A 107 2.24 6.25 -7.14
N ILE A 108 3.25 6.52 -7.97
CA ILE A 108 3.14 6.34 -9.43
C ILE A 108 2.88 4.88 -9.78
N GLY A 109 3.67 3.97 -9.21
CA GLY A 109 3.52 2.54 -9.50
C GLY A 109 2.15 2.01 -9.07
N SER A 110 1.72 2.33 -7.86
CA SER A 110 0.41 1.93 -7.32
C SER A 110 -0.75 2.57 -8.09
N SER A 111 -0.59 3.78 -8.62
CA SER A 111 -1.54 4.41 -9.55
C SER A 111 -1.71 3.61 -10.84
N ILE A 112 -0.61 3.14 -11.43
CA ILE A 112 -0.66 2.30 -12.64
C ILE A 112 -1.38 0.98 -12.35
N VAL A 113 -1.09 0.33 -11.22
CA VAL A 113 -1.78 -0.90 -10.80
C VAL A 113 -3.28 -0.66 -10.63
N GLN A 114 -3.67 0.42 -9.95
CA GLN A 114 -5.07 0.76 -9.76
C GLN A 114 -5.77 0.97 -11.11
N ASN A 115 -5.15 1.73 -12.01
CA ASN A 115 -5.74 1.96 -13.32
C ASN A 115 -5.81 0.68 -14.15
N ALA A 116 -4.81 -0.20 -14.05
CA ALA A 116 -4.85 -1.51 -14.69
C ALA A 116 -6.05 -2.35 -14.22
N ALA A 117 -6.23 -2.44 -12.90
CA ALA A 117 -7.31 -3.19 -12.27
C ALA A 117 -8.69 -2.56 -12.55
N GLU A 118 -8.78 -1.27 -12.79
CA GLU A 118 -10.01 -0.60 -13.22
C GLU A 118 -10.26 -0.67 -14.74
N ASN A 119 -9.43 -1.42 -15.49
CA ASN A 119 -9.46 -1.51 -16.95
C ASN A 119 -9.30 -0.14 -17.66
N ASN A 120 -8.50 0.76 -17.07
CA ASN A 120 -8.22 2.10 -17.58
C ASN A 120 -6.83 2.18 -18.26
N ARG A 121 -6.50 3.36 -18.79
CA ARG A 121 -5.14 3.69 -19.26
C ARG A 121 -4.18 3.81 -18.07
N MET A 122 -2.89 3.46 -18.26
CA MET A 122 -1.91 3.43 -17.15
C MET A 122 -1.85 4.76 -16.37
N PHE A 123 -1.99 5.89 -17.06
CA PHE A 123 -1.94 7.23 -16.48
C PHE A 123 -3.30 7.93 -16.48
N GLU A 124 -4.40 7.17 -16.43
CA GLU A 124 -5.74 7.77 -16.35
C GLU A 124 -5.92 8.59 -15.06
N ARG A 125 -5.38 8.07 -13.96
CA ARG A 125 -5.35 8.73 -12.65
C ARG A 125 -4.02 8.47 -11.96
N LEU A 126 -3.35 9.53 -11.56
CA LEU A 126 -2.23 9.48 -10.62
C LEU A 126 -2.76 9.88 -9.25
N HIS A 127 -2.42 9.13 -8.21
CA HIS A 127 -2.78 9.47 -6.85
C HIS A 127 -1.54 9.52 -5.96
N PHE A 128 -1.61 10.35 -4.92
CA PHE A 128 -0.61 10.45 -3.87
C PHE A 128 -1.31 10.70 -2.55
N ASN A 129 -1.10 9.83 -1.57
CA ASN A 129 -1.65 10.01 -0.24
C ASN A 129 -0.68 10.90 0.56
N LEU A 130 -1.11 12.11 0.93
CA LEU A 130 -0.35 13.06 1.73
C LEU A 130 -1.14 13.35 3.01
N TYR A 131 -0.63 12.86 4.15
CA TYR A 131 -1.28 13.03 5.45
C TYR A 131 -2.74 12.55 5.39
N ALA A 132 -3.69 13.43 5.75
CA ALA A 132 -5.12 13.15 5.70
C ALA A 132 -5.76 13.26 4.30
N ALA A 133 -4.99 13.62 3.26
CA ALA A 133 -5.50 13.88 1.93
C ALA A 133 -5.00 12.86 0.90
N ARG A 134 -5.92 12.38 0.07
CA ARG A 134 -5.59 11.72 -1.19
C ARG A 134 -5.66 12.75 -2.31
N LEU A 135 -4.48 13.08 -2.84
CA LEU A 135 -4.34 13.95 -4.00
C LEU A 135 -4.48 13.09 -5.25
N GLU A 136 -5.27 13.54 -6.22
CA GLU A 136 -5.49 12.83 -7.48
C GLU A 136 -5.38 13.80 -8.64
N TYR A 137 -4.53 13.43 -9.60
CA TYR A 137 -4.39 14.13 -10.86
C TYR A 137 -4.86 13.22 -11.99
N PHE A 138 -5.64 13.77 -12.91
CA PHE A 138 -6.16 13.10 -14.10
C PHE A 138 -5.51 13.73 -15.34
N PRO A 139 -4.34 13.26 -15.78
CA PRO A 139 -3.55 13.92 -16.83
C PRO A 139 -4.34 14.18 -18.12
N TYR A 140 -5.12 13.20 -18.58
CA TYR A 140 -5.92 13.33 -19.81
C TYR A 140 -7.09 14.31 -19.68
N GLN A 141 -7.53 14.60 -18.46
CA GLN A 141 -8.63 15.54 -18.18
C GLN A 141 -8.12 16.90 -17.67
N LYS A 142 -6.81 17.02 -17.40
CA LYS A 142 -6.18 18.18 -16.73
C LYS A 142 -6.92 18.59 -15.45
N ARG A 143 -7.39 17.61 -14.69
CA ARG A 143 -8.17 17.83 -13.46
C ARG A 143 -7.39 17.38 -12.24
N PHE A 144 -7.42 18.19 -11.19
CA PHE A 144 -6.89 17.87 -9.87
C PHE A 144 -8.03 17.77 -8.85
N ASN A 145 -7.98 16.73 -8.03
CA ASN A 145 -8.89 16.53 -6.91
C ASN A 145 -8.09 16.29 -5.63
N ALA A 146 -8.59 16.79 -4.51
CA ALA A 146 -8.12 16.41 -3.18
C ALA A 146 -9.31 15.85 -2.39
N ARG A 147 -9.14 14.69 -1.78
CA ARG A 147 -10.18 14.01 -1.00
C ARG A 147 -9.64 13.62 0.36
N LEU A 148 -10.48 13.68 1.38
CA LEU A 148 -10.20 13.11 2.70
C LEU A 148 -9.94 11.61 2.56
N PHE A 149 -8.78 11.15 2.99
CA PHE A 149 -8.37 9.76 2.93
C PHE A 149 -8.78 9.07 4.24
N THR A 150 -9.90 8.35 4.27
CA THR A 150 -10.50 7.93 5.55
C THR A 150 -9.59 7.06 6.41
N SER A 151 -8.83 6.14 5.81
CA SER A 151 -7.95 5.27 6.60
C SER A 151 -6.77 6.01 7.24
N SER A 152 -6.37 7.17 6.70
CA SER A 152 -5.37 8.01 7.37
C SER A 152 -5.84 8.52 8.72
N ILE A 153 -7.14 8.80 8.88
CA ILE A 153 -7.71 9.29 10.14
C ILE A 153 -7.60 8.23 11.22
N TYR A 154 -7.82 6.96 10.86
CA TYR A 154 -7.56 5.84 11.76
C TYR A 154 -6.07 5.78 12.15
N GLY A 155 -5.15 5.86 11.17
CA GLY A 155 -3.72 5.82 11.46
C GLY A 155 -3.27 6.95 12.38
N ILE A 156 -3.74 8.18 12.13
CA ILE A 156 -3.51 9.36 12.97
C ILE A 156 -4.04 9.13 14.39
N ALA A 157 -5.24 8.59 14.54
CA ALA A 157 -5.82 8.32 15.85
C ALA A 157 -5.00 7.30 16.65
N VAL A 158 -4.52 6.24 15.98
CA VAL A 158 -3.68 5.19 16.61
C VAL A 158 -2.36 5.77 17.09
N VAL A 159 -1.61 6.48 16.24
CA VAL A 159 -0.27 6.97 16.62
C VAL A 159 -0.31 8.27 17.43
N GLY A 160 -1.36 9.08 17.26
CA GLY A 160 -1.50 10.37 17.95
C GLY A 160 -2.05 10.26 19.37
N SER A 161 -2.69 9.15 19.73
CA SER A 161 -3.21 8.93 21.07
C SER A 161 -2.07 8.80 22.08
N GLY A 162 -1.89 9.81 22.95
CA GLY A 162 -0.83 9.83 23.96
C GLY A 162 0.56 10.19 23.43
N SER A 163 0.62 10.84 22.26
CA SER A 163 1.87 11.21 21.58
C SER A 163 1.90 12.70 21.23
N ARG A 164 3.10 13.25 21.11
CA ARG A 164 3.36 14.62 20.66
C ARG A 164 3.59 14.66 19.15
N PHE A 165 2.83 15.49 18.45
CA PHE A 165 3.04 15.72 17.02
C PHE A 165 4.32 16.53 16.75
N ASP A 166 5.16 16.06 15.81
CA ASP A 166 6.34 16.79 15.33
C ASP A 166 6.13 17.26 13.89
N LEU A 167 5.84 18.56 13.74
CA LEU A 167 5.63 19.17 12.44
C LEU A 167 6.90 19.19 11.57
N ASN A 168 8.08 19.39 12.17
CA ASN A 168 9.33 19.51 11.42
C ASN A 168 9.70 18.19 10.75
N THR A 169 9.65 17.10 11.52
CA THR A 169 9.87 15.74 11.00
C THR A 169 8.78 15.37 9.98
N SER A 170 7.54 15.83 10.21
CA SER A 170 6.43 15.56 9.30
C SER A 170 6.57 16.23 7.94
N LEU A 171 7.04 17.47 7.89
CA LEU A 171 7.26 18.21 6.65
C LEU A 171 8.47 17.66 5.88
N LYS A 172 9.56 17.36 6.59
CA LYS A 172 10.79 16.81 5.97
C LYS A 172 10.54 15.47 5.29
N SER A 173 9.78 14.58 5.93
CA SER A 173 9.50 13.24 5.40
C SER A 173 8.24 13.14 4.53
N GLY A 174 7.33 14.11 4.66
CA GLY A 174 6.00 14.04 4.05
C GLY A 174 5.04 13.05 4.73
N VAL A 175 5.41 12.49 5.89
CA VAL A 175 4.62 11.53 6.68
C VAL A 175 4.30 12.16 8.03
N LEU A 176 3.08 12.04 8.56
CA LEU A 176 2.80 12.62 9.89
C LEU A 176 3.62 11.87 10.95
N PHE A 177 4.38 12.58 11.77
CA PHE A 177 5.23 12.00 12.79
C PHE A 177 4.77 12.37 14.19
N PHE A 178 4.70 11.35 15.04
CA PHE A 178 4.31 11.46 16.43
C PHE A 178 5.35 10.78 17.31
N GLU A 179 5.72 11.46 18.38
CA GLU A 179 6.71 11.02 19.34
C GLU A 179 6.03 10.68 20.67
N SER A 180 6.40 9.58 21.31
CA SER A 180 5.85 9.18 22.62
C SER A 180 6.94 8.71 23.57
N ASP A 181 6.73 8.87 24.87
CA ASP A 181 7.58 8.23 25.89
C ASP A 181 7.13 6.77 26.18
N GLY A 182 5.95 6.38 25.69
CA GLY A 182 5.35 5.05 25.85
C GLY A 182 5.53 4.14 24.64
N ARG A 183 5.08 2.89 24.75
CA ARG A 183 4.98 1.98 23.58
C ARG A 183 3.71 2.28 22.80
N PHE A 184 3.71 1.99 21.50
CA PHE A 184 2.52 2.07 20.67
C PHE A 184 1.80 0.73 20.70
N GLU A 185 0.59 0.71 21.23
CA GLU A 185 -0.26 -0.48 21.29
C GLU A 185 -1.39 -0.38 20.26
N ASN A 186 -1.59 -1.45 19.51
CA ASN A 186 -2.71 -1.58 18.58
C ASN A 186 -3.17 -3.04 18.49
N ALA A 187 -4.24 -3.29 17.72
CA ALA A 187 -4.81 -4.62 17.54
C ALA A 187 -3.84 -5.67 16.96
N LEU A 188 -2.70 -5.24 16.40
CA LEU A 188 -1.68 -6.09 15.77
C LEU A 188 -0.44 -6.31 16.67
N GLY A 189 -0.30 -5.57 17.78
CA GLY A 189 0.80 -5.74 18.74
C GLY A 189 1.25 -4.47 19.47
N SER A 190 2.39 -4.55 20.14
CA SER A 190 3.03 -3.45 20.88
C SER A 190 4.48 -3.24 20.42
N GLY A 191 4.78 -2.02 19.95
CA GLY A 191 6.08 -1.67 19.38
C GLY A 191 6.68 -0.40 19.98
N ARG A 192 7.99 -0.22 19.79
CA ARG A 192 8.67 1.06 20.07
C ARG A 192 8.47 2.09 18.95
N ALA A 193 8.03 1.62 17.78
CA ALA A 193 7.57 2.44 16.67
C ALA A 193 6.44 1.70 15.94
N THR A 194 5.67 2.44 15.13
CA THR A 194 4.67 1.86 14.23
C THR A 194 4.30 2.81 13.10
N GLY A 195 4.27 2.29 11.88
CA GLY A 195 3.80 2.93 10.66
C GLY A 195 2.34 2.58 10.40
N GLN A 196 1.47 3.56 10.51
CA GLN A 196 0.02 3.41 10.35
C GLN A 196 -0.49 4.28 9.21
N VAL A 197 -0.70 3.66 8.03
CA VAL A 197 -1.29 4.26 6.82
C VAL A 197 -0.50 5.44 6.24
N SER A 198 -0.48 6.58 6.92
CA SER A 198 0.19 7.82 6.51
C SER A 198 0.90 8.52 7.68
N SER A 199 1.00 7.84 8.81
CA SER A 199 1.57 8.38 10.05
C SER A 199 2.56 7.39 10.67
N ILE A 200 3.58 7.90 11.34
CA ILE A 200 4.57 7.14 12.11
C ILE A 200 4.49 7.59 13.56
N GLY A 201 4.35 6.62 14.46
CA GLY A 201 4.60 6.80 15.88
C GLY A 201 5.99 6.24 16.23
N MET A 202 6.77 6.94 17.04
CA MET A 202 8.09 6.47 17.48
C MET A 202 8.41 6.90 18.92
N GLN A 203 9.11 6.05 19.65
CA GLN A 203 9.58 6.38 21.00
C GLN A 203 10.65 7.47 20.98
N SER A 204 10.59 8.39 21.95
CA SER A 204 11.50 9.53 22.11
C SER A 204 12.97 9.12 22.37
N ASP A 205 13.18 7.91 22.89
CA ASP A 205 14.52 7.35 23.16
C ASP A 205 15.16 6.70 21.92
N ILE A 206 14.44 6.58 20.80
CA ILE A 206 14.99 6.12 19.53
C ILE A 206 15.72 7.28 18.85
N GLN A 207 17.05 7.26 18.87
CA GLN A 207 17.89 8.33 18.34
C GLN A 207 19.06 7.79 17.48
N GLY A 208 19.77 8.70 16.82
CA GLY A 208 20.95 8.38 16.02
C GLY A 208 20.66 7.40 14.88
N ASP A 209 21.58 6.45 14.65
CA ASP A 209 21.47 5.46 13.57
C ASP A 209 20.20 4.61 13.68
N LEU A 210 19.79 4.27 14.92
CA LEU A 210 18.59 3.48 15.17
C LEU A 210 17.33 4.21 14.71
N PHE A 211 17.28 5.55 14.86
CA PHE A 211 16.17 6.35 14.38
C PHE A 211 16.00 6.22 12.88
N TYR A 212 17.06 6.40 12.08
CA TYR A 212 16.93 6.33 10.62
C TYR A 212 16.59 4.93 10.12
N LYS A 213 17.13 3.90 10.78
CA LYS A 213 16.81 2.50 10.49
C LYS A 213 15.33 2.21 10.73
N VAL A 214 14.83 2.50 11.93
CA VAL A 214 13.42 2.27 12.27
C VAL A 214 12.51 3.14 11.40
N PHE A 215 12.85 4.42 11.19
CA PHE A 215 12.06 5.31 10.34
C PHE A 215 11.95 4.79 8.90
N ALA A 216 13.04 4.25 8.33
CA ALA A 216 13.03 3.65 6.99
C ALA A 216 12.07 2.45 6.91
N GLU A 217 12.06 1.62 7.95
CA GLU A 217 11.17 0.45 8.09
C GLU A 217 9.69 0.87 8.17
N GLU A 218 9.37 1.87 8.98
CA GLU A 218 7.99 2.38 9.09
C GLU A 218 7.51 3.07 7.80
N VAL A 219 8.41 3.74 7.06
CA VAL A 219 8.09 4.25 5.72
C VAL A 219 7.81 3.09 4.75
N ALA A 220 8.55 1.98 4.82
CA ALA A 220 8.29 0.81 4.00
C ALA A 220 6.89 0.21 4.30
N HIS A 221 6.48 0.15 5.57
CA HIS A 221 5.12 -0.27 5.95
C HIS A 221 4.02 0.63 5.38
N ILE A 222 4.21 1.95 5.42
CA ILE A 222 3.30 2.90 4.77
C ILE A 222 3.19 2.63 3.25
N GLN A 223 4.33 2.36 2.60
CA GLN A 223 4.35 2.06 1.17
C GLN A 223 3.66 0.72 0.84
N GLN A 224 3.81 -0.31 1.70
CA GLN A 224 3.08 -1.58 1.58
C GLN A 224 1.56 -1.36 1.63
N TYR A 225 1.09 -0.51 2.54
CA TYR A 225 -0.32 -0.12 2.62
C TYR A 225 -0.81 0.54 1.33
N ASP A 226 -0.08 1.55 0.84
CA ASP A 226 -0.44 2.30 -0.37
C ASP A 226 -0.58 1.40 -1.61
N ARG A 227 0.26 0.35 -1.70
CA ARG A 227 0.26 -0.61 -2.81
C ARG A 227 -0.98 -1.51 -2.85
N LYS A 228 -1.73 -1.64 -1.75
CA LYS A 228 -2.98 -2.44 -1.71
C LYS A 228 -4.17 -1.76 -2.42
N VAL A 229 -3.94 -0.55 -2.98
CA VAL A 229 -4.94 0.22 -3.74
C VAL A 229 -5.55 -0.50 -4.95
N GLY A 230 -4.85 -1.49 -5.51
CA GLY A 230 -5.39 -2.35 -6.58
C GLY A 230 -6.69 -3.05 -6.15
N GLY A 231 -6.86 -3.32 -4.86
CA GLY A 231 -8.07 -3.92 -4.32
C GLY A 231 -9.32 -3.04 -4.40
N ASN A 232 -9.17 -1.72 -4.49
CA ASN A 232 -10.31 -0.82 -4.67
C ASN A 232 -11.06 -1.07 -5.99
N ALA A 233 -10.35 -1.62 -6.99
CA ALA A 233 -10.94 -1.94 -8.28
C ALA A 233 -12.08 -2.97 -8.18
N PHE A 234 -12.08 -3.84 -7.16
CA PHE A 234 -13.15 -4.81 -6.95
C PHE A 234 -14.47 -4.16 -6.49
N ALA A 235 -14.41 -2.95 -5.93
CA ALA A 235 -15.58 -2.22 -5.47
C ALA A 235 -16.07 -1.14 -6.43
N VAL A 236 -15.43 -0.94 -7.59
CA VAL A 236 -15.82 0.12 -8.56
C VAL A 236 -17.30 0.04 -8.96
N LYS A 237 -17.80 -1.17 -9.23
CA LYS A 237 -19.21 -1.37 -9.60
C LYS A 237 -20.16 -1.10 -8.43
N LEU A 238 -19.75 -1.45 -7.20
CA LEU A 238 -20.52 -1.16 -6.00
C LEU A 238 -20.57 0.34 -5.73
N ASP A 239 -19.42 1.02 -5.80
CA ASP A 239 -19.31 2.48 -5.67
C ASP A 239 -20.16 3.21 -6.71
N ALA A 240 -20.11 2.78 -7.98
CA ALA A 240 -20.94 3.35 -9.04
C ALA A 240 -22.45 3.16 -8.76
N ASN A 241 -22.85 1.99 -8.27
CA ASN A 241 -24.24 1.71 -7.91
C ASN A 241 -24.69 2.58 -6.72
N TRP A 242 -23.88 2.72 -5.68
CA TRP A 242 -24.17 3.58 -4.54
C TRP A 242 -24.28 5.05 -4.93
N LYS A 243 -23.39 5.55 -5.81
CA LYS A 243 -23.46 6.93 -6.36
C LYS A 243 -24.73 7.18 -7.16
N ARG A 244 -25.26 6.16 -7.84
CA ARG A 244 -26.53 6.27 -8.59
C ARG A 244 -27.73 6.28 -7.66
N ASN A 245 -27.71 5.47 -6.61
CA ASN A 245 -28.88 5.25 -5.75
C ASN A 245 -28.96 6.22 -4.55
N SER A 246 -27.87 6.90 -4.19
CA SER A 246 -27.85 7.83 -3.05
C SER A 246 -27.21 9.17 -3.43
N LYS A 247 -28.03 10.23 -3.41
CA LYS A 247 -27.57 11.62 -3.62
C LYS A 247 -26.60 12.05 -2.51
N PHE A 248 -26.83 11.60 -1.27
CA PHE A 248 -25.92 11.83 -0.16
C PHE A 248 -24.54 11.23 -0.44
N TYR A 249 -24.46 9.94 -0.77
CA TYR A 249 -23.20 9.27 -1.08
C TYR A 249 -22.50 9.89 -2.29
N LYS A 250 -23.25 10.24 -3.35
CA LYS A 250 -22.72 10.93 -4.53
C LYS A 250 -22.08 12.27 -4.19
N ASN A 251 -22.65 13.02 -3.25
CA ASN A 251 -22.10 14.30 -2.83
C ASN A 251 -20.92 14.15 -1.87
N THR A 252 -20.99 13.26 -0.89
CA THR A 252 -19.91 13.06 0.09
C THR A 252 -18.68 12.42 -0.54
N SER A 253 -18.83 11.46 -1.46
CA SER A 253 -17.71 10.80 -2.16
C SER A 253 -16.88 11.71 -3.08
N LYS A 254 -17.34 12.95 -3.34
CA LYS A 254 -16.54 13.99 -3.99
C LYS A 254 -15.41 14.49 -3.08
N TYR A 255 -15.67 14.51 -1.77
CA TYR A 255 -14.78 15.04 -0.76
C TYR A 255 -14.13 13.93 0.07
N ILE A 256 -14.73 12.73 0.11
CA ILE A 256 -14.25 11.60 0.91
C ILE A 256 -13.88 10.45 -0.01
N TYR A 257 -12.67 9.90 0.19
CA TYR A 257 -12.24 8.66 -0.45
C TYR A 257 -12.41 7.51 0.53
N PHE A 258 -13.39 6.66 0.25
CA PHE A 258 -13.59 5.40 0.95
C PHE A 258 -12.66 4.35 0.34
N ASP A 259 -11.53 4.09 0.99
CA ASP A 259 -10.60 3.06 0.56
C ASP A 259 -10.92 1.69 1.18
N LEU A 260 -10.66 0.64 0.42
CA LEU A 260 -10.62 -0.74 0.87
C LEU A 260 -9.21 -1.18 1.25
N ASN A 261 -8.22 -0.31 1.17
CA ASN A 261 -6.83 -0.65 1.49
C ASN A 261 -6.75 -1.13 2.94
N GLY A 262 -7.43 -0.46 3.87
CA GLY A 262 -7.47 -0.80 5.28
C GLY A 262 -7.99 -2.21 5.52
N PRO A 263 -9.27 -2.50 5.19
CA PRO A 263 -9.83 -3.84 5.34
C PRO A 263 -9.00 -4.93 4.66
N LEU A 264 -8.50 -4.69 3.44
CA LEU A 264 -7.64 -5.66 2.74
C LEU A 264 -6.30 -5.84 3.43
N PHE A 265 -5.73 -4.77 3.99
CA PHE A 265 -4.50 -4.83 4.76
C PHE A 265 -4.70 -5.68 6.02
N PHE A 266 -5.76 -5.40 6.80
CA PHE A 266 -6.08 -6.14 8.02
C PHE A 266 -6.36 -7.61 7.76
N ILE A 267 -7.14 -7.95 6.73
CA ILE A 267 -7.41 -9.35 6.38
C ILE A 267 -6.10 -10.06 5.99
N ALA A 268 -5.27 -9.43 5.17
CA ALA A 268 -4.00 -10.02 4.77
C ALA A 268 -3.03 -10.17 5.96
N TYR A 269 -3.05 -9.26 6.91
CA TYR A 269 -2.20 -9.36 8.11
C TYR A 269 -2.73 -10.44 9.08
N ALA A 270 -4.05 -10.60 9.22
CA ALA A 270 -4.67 -11.56 10.12
C ALA A 270 -4.48 -13.04 9.69
N ILE A 271 -4.14 -13.30 8.43
CA ILE A 271 -3.86 -14.66 7.92
C ILE A 271 -2.37 -15.03 7.99
N GLU A 272 -1.50 -14.08 8.29
CA GLU A 272 -0.06 -14.29 8.42
C GLU A 272 0.31 -14.62 9.86
N GLU A 273 1.45 -15.29 10.05
CA GLU A 273 2.02 -15.48 11.39
C GLU A 273 2.35 -14.11 12.03
N GLY A 274 2.06 -13.96 13.32
CA GLY A 274 2.30 -12.71 14.05
C GLY A 274 3.79 -12.45 14.31
N GLY A 275 4.16 -11.18 14.45
CA GLY A 275 5.52 -10.77 14.85
C GLY A 275 6.54 -10.80 13.71
N LYS A 276 7.82 -11.02 14.02
CA LYS A 276 8.93 -10.84 13.08
C LYS A 276 8.89 -11.76 11.86
N CYS A 277 8.17 -12.89 11.94
CA CYS A 277 8.05 -13.85 10.84
C CYS A 277 7.01 -13.49 9.79
N ASN A 278 6.20 -12.46 10.07
CA ASN A 278 5.21 -11.96 9.15
C ASN A 278 5.86 -11.49 7.83
N PHE A 279 5.27 -11.86 6.69
CA PHE A 279 5.75 -11.42 5.38
C PHE A 279 5.95 -9.90 5.28
N PHE A 280 5.04 -9.11 5.86
CA PHE A 280 5.10 -7.65 5.83
C PHE A 280 6.30 -7.10 6.60
N GLU A 281 6.63 -7.68 7.77
CA GLU A 281 7.83 -7.33 8.55
C GLU A 281 9.10 -7.72 7.80
N GLN A 282 9.13 -8.93 7.24
CA GLN A 282 10.26 -9.41 6.44
C GLN A 282 10.51 -8.52 5.22
N GLU A 283 9.46 -8.14 4.51
CA GLU A 283 9.55 -7.22 3.37
C GLU A 283 10.00 -5.83 3.84
N ALA A 284 9.42 -5.25 4.88
CA ALA A 284 9.83 -3.92 5.36
C ALA A 284 11.31 -3.88 5.74
N VAL A 285 11.78 -4.83 6.56
CA VAL A 285 13.18 -4.93 6.97
C VAL A 285 14.10 -5.17 5.77
N ASN A 286 13.72 -6.06 4.84
CA ASN A 286 14.54 -6.34 3.65
C ASN A 286 14.71 -5.08 2.77
N TYR A 287 13.67 -4.26 2.63
CA TYR A 287 13.70 -3.07 1.78
C TYR A 287 14.30 -1.84 2.45
N ALA A 288 14.04 -1.64 3.73
CA ALA A 288 14.56 -0.52 4.50
C ALA A 288 16.02 -0.75 4.91
N ASN A 289 16.32 -1.92 5.47
CA ASN A 289 17.57 -2.18 6.19
C ASN A 289 18.55 -3.06 5.41
N ARG A 290 18.12 -3.65 4.27
CA ARG A 290 18.92 -4.55 3.41
C ARG A 290 19.51 -5.77 4.14
N ILE A 291 18.78 -6.30 5.11
CA ILE A 291 19.15 -7.51 5.86
C ILE A 291 18.07 -8.58 5.73
N VAL A 292 18.43 -9.81 6.08
CA VAL A 292 17.46 -10.87 6.38
C VAL A 292 17.05 -10.73 7.84
N ASN A 293 15.76 -10.80 8.14
CA ASN A 293 15.25 -10.77 9.51
C ASN A 293 15.00 -12.22 9.97
N PRO A 294 15.92 -12.86 10.70
CA PRO A 294 15.75 -14.27 11.06
C PRO A 294 14.53 -14.48 11.96
N CYS A 295 13.84 -15.60 11.71
CA CYS A 295 12.71 -16.11 12.48
C CYS A 295 13.17 -16.95 13.67
N ASN A 296 13.94 -16.35 14.59
CA ASN A 296 14.41 -17.01 15.80
C ASN A 296 13.93 -16.26 17.05
#